data_AF-A0ABC8UGE2-F1
#
_entry.id   AF-A0ABC8UGE2-F1
#
_cell.length_a   1.000
_cell.length_b   1.000
_cell.length_c   1.000
_cell.angle_alpha   90.00
_cell.angle_beta   90.00
_cell.angle_gamma   90.00
#
_symmetry.space_group_name_H-M   'P 1'
#
loop_
_entity.id
_entity.type
_entity.pdbx_description
1 polymer ?
#
loop_
_entity_poly.entity_id
_entity_poly.type
_entity_poly.pdbx_seq_one_letter_code
_entity_poly.pdbx_strand_id
1 'polypeptide(L)'
;MEESGQVPPGNHEVLGDSVTWGGCTIIYLLGQQLHFELFDFSYQVLNVAEVEAAAITPNQKNPHFVPEWDALLEAMKKARRLNNHVFSMLKARCPLEDKQACAIKQSGAPLHRIKFENTVSAFETLPQKGA
;
A
#
# COMPACT_ATOMS: atom_id res chain seq x y z
N MET A 1 -12.26 44.48 0.87
CA MET A 1 -11.35 43.59 0.13
C MET A 1 -10.82 42.62 1.18
N GLU A 2 -11.62 41.61 1.50
CA GLU A 2 -11.25 40.58 2.47
C GLU A 2 -10.70 39.42 1.67
N GLU A 3 -9.37 39.36 1.60
CA GLU A 3 -8.64 38.23 1.03
C GLU A 3 -8.67 37.11 2.06
N SER A 4 -9.74 36.31 2.03
CA SER A 4 -9.86 35.09 2.82
C SER A 4 -8.80 34.12 2.32
N GLY A 5 -7.70 33.99 3.06
CA GLY A 5 -6.61 33.05 2.77
C GLY A 5 -7.15 31.64 2.65
N GLN A 6 -7.32 31.17 1.41
CA GLN A 6 -7.68 29.79 1.14
C GLN A 6 -6.53 28.90 1.59
N VAL A 7 -6.73 28.17 2.68
CA VAL A 7 -5.92 27.00 3.00
C VAL A 7 -6.00 26.08 1.78
N PRO A 8 -4.87 25.68 1.17
CA PRO A 8 -4.90 24.82 -0.01
C PRO A 8 -5.65 23.53 0.35
N PRO A 9 -6.61 23.10 -0.48
CA PRO A 9 -7.39 21.91 -0.21
C PRO A 9 -6.45 20.72 -0.03
N GLY A 10 -6.71 19.89 0.98
CA GLY A 10 -5.92 18.69 1.22
C GLY A 10 -5.99 17.77 -0.01
N ASN A 11 -4.94 16.99 -0.29
CA ASN A 11 -4.88 16.12 -1.48
C ASN A 11 -6.12 15.20 -1.64
N HIS A 12 -6.77 14.83 -0.53
CA HIS A 12 -8.01 14.04 -0.54
C HIS A 12 -9.22 14.81 -1.11
N GLU A 13 -9.31 16.12 -0.91
CA GLU A 13 -10.40 16.95 -1.46
C GLU A 13 -10.32 17.08 -2.99
N VAL A 14 -9.14 16.90 -3.57
CA VAL A 14 -8.91 17.03 -5.01
C VAL A 14 -9.06 15.69 -5.74
N LEU A 15 -8.60 14.59 -5.14
CA LEU A 15 -8.50 13.29 -5.81
C LEU A 15 -9.42 12.20 -5.20
N GLY A 16 -10.04 12.46 -4.04
CA GLY A 16 -10.87 11.48 -3.33
C GLY A 16 -10.16 10.15 -3.11
N ASP A 17 -10.88 9.05 -3.36
CA ASP A 17 -10.36 7.69 -3.19
C ASP A 17 -9.51 7.20 -4.39
N SER A 18 -9.41 7.99 -5.47
CA SER A 18 -8.75 7.55 -6.70
C SER A 18 -7.28 7.20 -6.51
N VAL A 19 -6.58 7.91 -5.60
CA VAL A 19 -5.18 7.63 -5.24
C VAL A 19 -5.05 6.24 -4.61
N THR A 20 -5.92 5.92 -3.67
CA THR A 20 -5.95 4.60 -3.01
C THR A 20 -6.31 3.50 -4.01
N TRP A 21 -7.33 3.73 -4.85
CA TRP A 21 -7.71 2.78 -5.91
C TRP A 21 -6.56 2.49 -6.87
N GLY A 22 -5.87 3.53 -7.35
CA GLY A 22 -4.72 3.41 -8.24
C GLY A 22 -3.56 2.65 -7.60
N GLY A 23 -3.17 3.05 -6.39
CA GLY A 23 -2.09 2.39 -5.64
C GLY A 23 -2.37 0.92 -5.35
N CYS A 24 -3.54 0.61 -4.78
CA CYS A 24 -3.95 -0.76 -4.51
C CYS A 24 -4.08 -1.60 -5.79
N THR A 25 -4.51 -1.02 -6.91
CA THR A 25 -4.57 -1.72 -8.20
C THR A 25 -3.19 -2.12 -8.70
N ILE A 26 -2.20 -1.23 -8.61
CA ILE A 26 -0.82 -1.55 -8.99
C ILE A 26 -0.27 -2.67 -8.10
N ILE A 27 -0.38 -2.53 -6.78
CA ILE A 27 0.08 -3.54 -5.81
C ILE A 27 -0.61 -4.89 -6.08
N TYR A 28 -1.91 -4.87 -6.34
CA TYR A 28 -2.71 -6.05 -6.63
C TYR A 28 -2.25 -6.75 -7.90
N LEU A 29 -2.16 -6.03 -9.03
CA LEU A 29 -1.76 -6.62 -10.31
C LEU A 29 -0.32 -7.16 -10.31
N LEU A 30 0.53 -6.66 -9.42
CA LEU A 30 1.88 -7.18 -9.20
C LEU A 30 1.92 -8.39 -8.25
N GLY A 31 0.80 -8.82 -7.68
CA GLY A 31 0.74 -9.91 -6.70
C GLY A 31 1.35 -9.57 -5.34
N GLN A 32 1.54 -8.28 -5.03
CA GLN A 32 2.30 -7.83 -3.86
C GLN A 32 1.43 -7.47 -2.65
N GLN A 33 0.13 -7.79 -2.65
CA GLN A 33 -0.77 -7.45 -1.54
C GLN A 33 -0.26 -7.97 -0.18
N LEU A 34 0.19 -9.23 -0.10
CA LEU A 34 0.68 -9.82 1.15
C LEU A 34 1.95 -9.11 1.66
N HIS A 35 2.88 -8.82 0.75
CA HIS A 35 4.11 -8.07 1.08
C HIS A 35 3.78 -6.66 1.56
N PHE A 36 2.84 -5.98 0.90
CA PHE A 36 2.37 -4.67 1.32
C PHE A 36 1.75 -4.72 2.72
N GLU A 37 0.87 -5.69 3.01
CA GLU A 37 0.25 -5.83 4.35
C GLU A 37 1.29 -6.09 5.46
N LEU A 38 2.39 -6.78 5.13
CA LEU A 38 3.46 -7.07 6.08
C LEU A 38 4.43 -5.90 6.26
N PHE A 39 4.72 -5.11 5.23
CA PHE A 39 5.79 -4.12 5.25
C PHE A 39 5.32 -2.66 5.19
N ASP A 40 4.02 -2.38 5.12
CA ASP A 40 3.50 -1.01 5.19
C ASP A 40 3.80 -0.37 6.55
N PHE A 41 4.51 0.76 6.53
CA PHE A 41 4.93 1.45 7.74
C PHE A 41 3.76 1.93 8.60
N SER A 42 2.66 2.38 7.97
CA SER A 42 1.49 2.86 8.71
C SER A 42 0.81 1.70 9.44
N TYR A 43 0.79 0.51 8.83
CA TYR A 43 0.24 -0.68 9.47
C TYR A 43 1.11 -1.12 10.65
N GLN A 44 2.44 -1.04 10.51
CA GLN A 44 3.36 -1.35 11.61
C GLN A 44 3.20 -0.38 12.79
N VAL A 45 3.11 0.93 12.52
CA VAL A 45 2.85 1.95 13.56
C VAL A 45 1.52 1.68 14.26
N LEU A 46 0.45 1.36 13.52
CA LEU A 46 -0.84 1.01 14.10
C LEU A 46 -0.76 -0.22 15.00
N ASN A 47 -0.10 -1.29 14.54
CA ASN A 47 0.03 -2.51 15.33
C ASN A 47 0.78 -2.25 16.64
N VAL A 48 1.85 -1.44 16.63
CA VAL A 48 2.57 -1.05 17.84
C VAL A 48 1.68 -0.22 18.77
N ALA A 49 0.98 0.78 18.24
CA ALA A 49 0.08 1.62 19.01
C ALA A 49 -1.07 0.83 19.68
N GLU A 50 -1.60 -0.20 19.01
CA GLU A 50 -2.63 -1.09 19.56
C GLU A 50 -2.09 -1.94 20.72
N VAL A 51 -0.87 -2.46 20.60
CA VAL A 51 -0.21 -3.23 21.68
C VAL A 51 0.10 -2.33 22.88
N GLU A 52 0.63 -1.13 22.64
CA GLU A 52 0.90 -0.15 23.70
C GLU A 52 -0.39 0.25 24.42
N ALA A 53 -1.47 0.53 23.68
CA ALA A 53 -2.77 0.85 24.27
C ALA A 53 -3.32 -0.28 25.15
N ALA A 54 -3.08 -1.54 24.79
CA ALA A 54 -3.48 -2.71 25.58
C ALA A 54 -2.59 -2.93 26.83
N ALA A 55 -1.35 -2.45 26.80
CA ALA A 55 -0.38 -2.60 27.90
C ALA A 55 -0.46 -1.47 28.96
N ILE A 56 -1.09 -0.34 28.64
CA ILE A 56 -1.20 0.81 29.57
C ILE A 56 -2.23 0.52 30.67
N THR A 57 -1.75 0.32 31.89
CA THR A 57 -2.54 0.44 33.13
C THR A 57 -3.07 1.87 33.25
N PRO A 58 -4.31 2.14 33.72
CA PRO A 58 -4.99 3.44 33.61
C PRO A 58 -4.25 4.67 34.20
N ASN A 59 -3.16 4.47 34.93
CA ASN A 59 -2.47 5.48 35.72
C ASN A 59 -1.15 6.01 35.09
N GLN A 60 -0.82 5.62 33.85
CA GLN A 60 0.40 6.08 33.14
C GLN A 60 0.10 6.66 31.76
N LYS A 61 -1.02 7.39 31.60
CA LYS A 61 -1.19 8.21 30.41
C LYS A 61 -0.17 9.34 30.44
N ASN A 62 0.86 9.20 29.62
CA ASN A 62 1.90 10.21 29.46
C ASN A 62 1.21 11.52 28.97
N PRO A 63 1.26 12.63 29.70
CA PRO A 63 0.51 13.86 29.38
C PRO A 63 1.01 14.58 28.12
N HIS A 64 2.01 14.03 27.42
CA HIS A 64 2.58 14.55 26.18
C HIS A 64 2.01 13.89 24.91
N PHE A 65 0.98 13.05 25.00
CA PHE A 65 0.32 12.48 23.82
C PHE A 65 -0.49 13.58 23.12
N VAL A 66 0.07 14.11 22.03
CA VAL A 66 -0.45 15.28 21.31
C VAL A 66 -1.72 14.90 20.54
N PRO A 67 -2.81 15.70 20.57
CA PRO A 67 -4.04 15.43 19.82
C PRO A 67 -3.84 15.17 18.31
N GLU A 68 -2.77 15.70 17.74
CA GLU A 68 -2.34 15.48 16.36
C GLU A 68 -1.95 14.01 16.08
N TRP A 69 -1.36 13.34 17.06
CA TRP A 69 -1.00 11.92 16.95
C TRP A 69 -2.22 11.01 16.91
N ASP A 70 -3.24 11.29 17.74
CA ASP A 70 -4.50 10.55 17.70
C ASP A 70 -5.22 10.74 16.34
N ALA A 71 -5.22 11.98 15.82
CA ALA A 71 -5.77 12.26 14.50
C ALA A 71 -5.02 11.51 13.38
N LEU A 72 -3.69 11.42 13.47
CA LEU A 72 -2.86 10.66 12.55
C LEU A 72 -3.16 9.16 12.60
N LEU A 73 -3.24 8.57 13.80
CA LEU A 73 -3.60 7.16 13.97
C LEU A 73 -4.98 6.85 13.38
N GLU A 74 -5.97 7.72 13.59
CA GLU A 74 -7.30 7.54 13.00
C GLU A 74 -7.29 7.68 11.47
N ALA A 75 -6.48 8.57 10.91
CA ALA A 75 -6.28 8.66 9.47
C ALA A 75 -5.65 7.38 8.89
N MET A 76 -4.62 6.83 9.56
CA MET A 76 -4.00 5.56 9.18
C MET A 76 -4.99 4.40 9.23
N LYS A 77 -5.85 4.32 10.27
CA LYS A 77 -6.90 3.29 10.35
C LYS A 77 -7.90 3.41 9.21
N LYS A 78 -8.31 4.63 8.85
CA LYS A 78 -9.20 4.88 7.70
C LYS A 78 -8.54 4.41 6.39
N ALA A 79 -7.28 4.76 6.17
CA ALA A 79 -6.52 4.32 5.00
C ALA A 79 -6.40 2.79 4.94
N ARG A 80 -6.07 2.12 6.06
CA ARG A 80 -6.02 0.65 6.16
C ARG A 80 -7.33 -0.02 5.77
N ARG A 81 -8.46 0.51 6.29
CA ARG A 81 -9.80 0.00 5.94
C ARG A 81 -10.10 0.18 4.45
N LEU A 82 -9.80 1.35 3.89
CA LEU A 82 -10.04 1.62 2.46
C LEU A 82 -9.19 0.72 1.56
N ASN A 83 -7.88 0.59 1.85
CA ASN A 83 -6.98 -0.29 1.12
C ASN A 83 -7.51 -1.74 1.11
N ASN A 84 -7.90 -2.26 2.29
CA ASN A 84 -8.43 -3.62 2.43
C ASN A 84 -9.75 -3.81 1.67
N HIS A 85 -10.61 -2.79 1.66
CA HIS A 85 -11.84 -2.79 0.86
C HIS A 85 -11.53 -2.86 -0.64
N VAL A 86 -10.61 -2.02 -1.13
CA VAL A 86 -10.21 -2.01 -2.54
C VAL A 86 -9.60 -3.35 -2.95
N PHE A 87 -8.65 -3.90 -2.16
CA PHE A 87 -8.08 -5.22 -2.44
C PHE A 87 -9.15 -6.31 -2.50
N SER A 88 -10.14 -6.27 -1.60
CA SER A 88 -11.25 -7.24 -1.61
C SER A 88 -12.11 -7.11 -2.88
N MET A 89 -12.39 -5.89 -3.32
CA MET A 89 -13.10 -5.62 -4.56
C MET A 89 -12.33 -6.11 -5.79
N LEU A 90 -11.02 -5.85 -5.84
CA LEU A 90 -10.16 -6.31 -6.93
C LEU A 90 -10.11 -7.84 -7.01
N LYS A 91 -9.93 -8.52 -5.86
CA LYS A 91 -9.98 -9.99 -5.77
C LYS A 91 -11.30 -10.57 -6.27
N ALA A 92 -12.42 -9.93 -5.93
CA ALA A 92 -13.75 -10.40 -6.34
C ALA A 92 -14.03 -10.18 -7.84
N ARG A 93 -13.43 -9.16 -8.46
CA ARG A 93 -13.74 -8.76 -9.85
C ARG A 93 -12.68 -9.18 -10.88
N CYS A 94 -11.44 -9.35 -10.46
CA CYS A 94 -10.32 -9.70 -11.32
C CYS A 94 -9.36 -10.67 -10.63
N PRO A 95 -9.77 -11.92 -10.33
CA PRO A 95 -8.89 -12.89 -9.69
C PRO A 95 -7.54 -13.01 -10.42
N LEU A 96 -6.44 -12.91 -9.68
CA LEU A 96 -5.10 -13.14 -10.22
C LEU A 96 -4.94 -14.62 -10.49
N GLU A 97 -4.94 -14.98 -11.76
CA GLU A 97 -4.49 -16.28 -12.23
C GLU A 97 -2.96 -16.22 -12.45
N ASP A 98 -2.28 -17.36 -12.32
CA ASP A 98 -0.89 -17.49 -12.77
C ASP A 98 -0.83 -17.38 -14.30
N LYS A 99 -0.81 -16.14 -14.79
CA LYS A 99 -0.82 -15.86 -16.22
C LYS A 99 0.58 -16.10 -16.79
N GLN A 100 0.65 -16.97 -17.79
CA GLN A 100 1.85 -17.11 -18.62
C GLN A 100 2.04 -15.81 -19.40
N ALA A 101 3.05 -15.02 -19.04
CA ALA A 101 3.48 -13.90 -19.87
C ALA A 101 4.59 -14.36 -20.83
N CYS A 102 4.67 -13.76 -22.01
CA CYS A 102 5.78 -14.00 -22.91
C CYS A 102 6.93 -13.07 -22.52
N ALA A 103 8.12 -13.62 -22.25
CA ALA A 103 9.31 -12.79 -22.18
C ALA A 103 9.67 -12.30 -23.59
N ILE A 104 10.35 -11.17 -23.69
CA ILE A 104 10.86 -10.67 -24.97
C ILE A 104 12.38 -10.74 -24.91
N LYS A 105 13.00 -11.44 -25.88
CA LYS A 105 14.46 -11.45 -26.02
C LYS A 105 14.96 -10.05 -26.37
N GLN A 106 16.23 -9.74 -26.13
CA GLN A 106 16.86 -8.49 -26.61
C GLN A 106 16.71 -8.30 -28.13
N SER A 107 16.57 -9.39 -28.90
CA SER A 107 16.30 -9.36 -30.33
C SER A 107 14.85 -8.99 -30.70
N GLY A 108 13.97 -8.74 -29.72
CA GLY A 108 12.54 -8.49 -29.93
C GLY A 108 11.69 -9.75 -30.15
N ALA A 109 12.31 -10.94 -30.18
CA ALA A 109 11.57 -12.18 -30.39
C ALA A 109 10.81 -12.61 -29.12
N PRO A 110 9.52 -12.95 -29.21
CA PRO A 110 8.76 -13.45 -28.07
C PRO A 110 9.27 -14.84 -27.66
N LEU A 111 9.56 -15.02 -26.37
CA LEU A 111 9.81 -16.31 -25.76
C LEU A 111 8.49 -16.85 -25.23
N HIS A 112 7.96 -17.83 -25.94
CA HIS A 112 6.72 -18.49 -25.54
C HIS A 112 6.95 -19.29 -24.25
N ARG A 113 5.97 -19.26 -23.33
CA ARG A 113 5.88 -20.13 -22.15
C ARG A 113 6.88 -19.86 -21.02
N ILE A 114 7.20 -18.59 -20.73
CA ILE A 114 7.74 -18.28 -19.40
C ILE A 114 6.55 -18.20 -18.45
N LYS A 115 6.49 -19.09 -17.46
CA LYS A 115 5.65 -18.87 -16.30
C LYS A 115 6.36 -17.78 -15.49
N PHE A 116 5.81 -16.58 -15.48
CA PHE A 116 6.19 -15.60 -14.50
C PHE A 116 5.37 -15.93 -13.25
N GLU A 117 6.05 -16.35 -12.20
CA GLU A 117 5.42 -16.34 -10.89
C GLU A 117 4.98 -14.91 -10.61
N ASN A 118 3.83 -14.77 -9.95
CA ASN A 118 3.43 -13.47 -9.43
C ASN A 118 4.57 -12.99 -8.53
N THR A 119 5.30 -11.97 -9.00
CA THR A 119 6.56 -11.44 -8.43
C THR A 119 7.83 -12.29 -8.66
N VAL A 120 8.47 -12.16 -9.83
CA VAL A 120 9.96 -12.22 -9.85
C VAL A 120 10.46 -10.91 -9.25
N SER A 121 11.34 -11.00 -8.27
CA SER A 121 11.94 -9.82 -7.66
C SER A 121 12.62 -9.00 -8.75
N ALA A 122 12.48 -7.67 -8.74
CA ALA A 122 13.19 -6.82 -9.70
C ALA A 122 14.71 -7.08 -9.66
N PHE A 123 15.25 -7.46 -8.48
CA PHE A 123 16.64 -7.89 -8.31
C PHE A 123 17.01 -9.14 -9.10
N GLU A 124 16.07 -10.08 -9.30
CA GLU A 124 16.30 -11.30 -10.10
C GLU A 124 16.36 -10.98 -11.61
N THR A 125 15.83 -9.83 -12.02
CA THR A 125 15.89 -9.35 -13.41
C THR A 125 17.08 -8.44 -13.71
N LEU A 126 17.85 -8.05 -12.69
CA LEU A 126 19.06 -7.25 -12.89
C LEU A 126 20.16 -8.11 -13.55
N PRO A 127 20.98 -7.52 -14.43
CA PRO A 127 22.10 -8.23 -15.02
C PRO A 127 23.07 -8.69 -13.92
N GLN A 128 23.18 -9.99 -13.72
CA GLN A 128 24.20 -10.56 -12.85
C GLN A 128 25.56 -10.38 -13.50
N LYS A 129 26.47 -9.69 -12.81
CA LYS A 129 27.83 -9.46 -13.30
C LYS A 129 28.61 -10.78 -13.23
N GLY A 130 28.68 -11.46 -14.37
CA GLY A 130 29.58 -12.61 -14.60
C GLY A 130 28.87 -13.96 -14.67
N ALA A 131 28.62 -14.41 -15.89
CA ALA A 131 28.58 -15.82 -16.26
C ALA A 131 29.49 -16.00 -17.49
#